data_AF-A0A2T6BD49-F1
#
_entry.id   AF-A0A2T6BD49-F1
#
_cell.length_a   1.000
_cell.length_b   1.000
_cell.length_c   1.000
_cell.angle_alpha   90.00
_cell.angle_beta   90.00
_cell.angle_gamma   90.00
#
_symmetry.space_group_name_H-M   'P 1'
#
loop_
_entity.id
_entity.type
_entity.pdbx_description
1 polymer ?
#
loop_
_entity_poly.entity_id
_entity_poly.type
_entity_poly.pdbx_seq_one_letter_code
_entity_poly.pdbx_strand_id
1 'polypeptide(L)'
;MKIVTVCGMGFGTSLMVKMTIDDILNEVGFNAEVEASDIGSITGRVADLFVTSTEMQNQFSGIESDVIFLKNMTDKQEIREKLLTYLNHKAKR
;
A
#
# COMPACT_ATOMS: atom_id res chain seq x y z
N MET A 1 -0.44 -1.43 -12.72
CA MET A 1 0.24 -1.03 -11.48
C MET A 1 -0.03 -2.10 -10.44
N LYS A 2 1.01 -2.59 -9.77
CA LYS A 2 0.90 -3.61 -8.71
C LYS A 2 1.13 -2.99 -7.33
N ILE A 3 0.13 -3.06 -6.47
CA ILE A 3 0.14 -2.54 -5.10
C ILE A 3 0.16 -3.71 -4.13
N VAL A 4 1.08 -3.72 -3.17
CA VAL A 4 1.17 -4.77 -2.16
C VAL A 4 1.00 -4.16 -0.77
N THR A 5 -0.03 -4.62 -0.04
CA THR A 5 -0.27 -4.22 1.34
C THR A 5 0.43 -5.18 2.31
N VAL A 6 1.14 -4.63 3.29
CA VAL A 6 1.91 -5.42 4.27
C VAL A 6 1.67 -4.87 5.67
N CYS A 7 1.31 -5.75 6.60
CA CYS A 7 1.11 -5.40 8.01
C CYS A 7 1.83 -6.42 8.91
N GLY A 8 2.61 -5.91 9.87
CA GLY A 8 3.32 -6.71 10.87
C GLY A 8 2.44 -7.21 12.01
N MET A 9 1.21 -6.71 12.11
CA MET A 9 0.24 -7.09 13.16
C MET A 9 -0.69 -8.25 12.75
N GLY A 10 -0.58 -8.76 11.53
CA GLY A 10 -1.32 -9.93 11.05
C GLY A 10 -1.97 -9.76 9.67
N PHE A 11 -2.27 -10.89 9.01
CA PHE A 11 -2.81 -10.94 7.64
C PHE A 11 -4.17 -10.23 7.50
N GLY A 12 -5.01 -10.25 8.53
CA GLY A 12 -6.33 -9.62 8.51
C GLY A 12 -6.29 -8.11 8.26
N THR A 13 -5.32 -7.42 8.84
CA THR A 13 -5.14 -5.97 8.65
C THR A 13 -4.68 -5.65 7.23
N SER A 14 -3.75 -6.45 6.67
CA SER A 14 -3.34 -6.31 5.27
C SER A 14 -4.53 -6.46 4.31
N LEU A 15 -5.44 -7.40 4.59
CA LEU A 15 -6.63 -7.63 3.78
C LEU A 15 -7.63 -6.47 3.87
N MET A 16 -7.88 -5.93 5.06
CA MET A 16 -8.76 -4.75 5.22
C MET A 16 -8.24 -3.54 4.43
N VAL A 17 -6.92 -3.31 4.49
CA VAL A 17 -6.29 -2.21 3.74
C VAL A 17 -6.38 -2.47 2.24
N LYS A 18 -6.16 -3.71 1.80
CA LYS A 18 -6.35 -4.12 0.39
C LYS A 18 -7.76 -3.76 -0.09
N MET A 19 -8.79 -4.19 0.63
CA MET A 19 -10.19 -3.89 0.26
C MET A 19 -10.47 -2.39 0.20
N THR A 20 -9.93 -1.62 1.15
CA THR A 20 -10.10 -0.16 1.17
C THR A 20 -9.44 0.49 -0.05
N ILE A 21 -8.23 0.05 -0.41
CA ILE A 21 -7.52 0.53 -1.61
C ILE A 21 -8.29 0.15 -2.87
N ASP A 22 -8.76 -1.10 -2.99
CA ASP A 22 -9.58 -1.55 -4.12
C ASP A 22 -10.84 -0.68 -4.30
N ASP A 23 -11.55 -0.36 -3.21
CA ASP A 23 -12.72 0.53 -3.25
C ASP A 23 -12.35 1.92 -3.76
N ILE A 24 -11.27 2.52 -3.24
CA ILE A 24 -10.80 3.84 -3.67
C ILE A 24 -10.41 3.83 -5.16
N LEU A 25 -9.68 2.80 -5.60
CA LEU A 25 -9.26 2.64 -6.99
C LEU A 25 -10.45 2.54 -7.94
N ASN A 26 -11.47 1.77 -7.56
CA ASN A 26 -12.73 1.67 -8.31
C ASN A 26 -13.46 3.02 -8.37
N GLU A 27 -13.52 3.77 -7.28
CA GLU A 27 -14.16 5.09 -7.24
C GLU A 27 -13.47 6.11 -8.16
N VAL A 28 -12.14 6.07 -8.25
CA VAL A 28 -11.39 6.98 -9.13
C VAL A 28 -11.21 6.44 -10.55
N GLY A 29 -11.71 5.24 -10.83
CA GLY A 29 -11.58 4.58 -12.13
C GLY A 29 -10.14 4.22 -12.51
N PHE A 30 -9.27 3.98 -11.52
CA PHE A 30 -7.87 3.62 -11.76
C PHE A 30 -7.69 2.10 -11.70
N ASN A 31 -7.09 1.52 -12.75
CA ASN A 31 -6.91 0.08 -12.83
C ASN A 31 -5.55 -0.33 -12.22
N ALA A 32 -5.58 -0.88 -11.00
CA ALA A 32 -4.41 -1.43 -10.32
C ALA A 32 -4.74 -2.76 -9.65
N GLU A 33 -3.72 -3.61 -9.55
CA GLU A 33 -3.81 -4.91 -8.90
C GLU A 33 -3.33 -4.78 -7.46
N VAL A 34 -4.22 -5.01 -6.50
CA VAL A 34 -3.90 -4.91 -5.07
C VAL A 34 -3.80 -6.31 -4.47
N GLU A 35 -2.64 -6.65 -3.92
CA GLU A 35 -2.39 -7.90 -3.20
C GLU A 35 -2.09 -7.63 -1.72
N ALA A 36 -2.56 -8.51 -0.84
CA ALA A 36 -2.14 -8.53 0.55
C ALA A 36 -0.99 -9.54 0.72
N SER A 37 0.06 -9.13 1.42
CA SER A 37 1.22 -9.97 1.73
C SER A 37 1.63 -9.85 3.20
N ASP A 38 2.39 -10.84 3.67
CA ASP A 38 3.10 -10.76 4.93
C ASP A 38 4.46 -10.07 4.76
N ILE A 39 5.05 -9.68 5.90
CA ILE A 39 6.35 -9.00 5.97
C ILE A 39 7.53 -9.92 5.63
N GLY A 40 7.38 -11.23 5.83
CA GLY A 40 8.43 -12.20 5.51
C GLY A 40 8.62 -12.37 4.00
N SER A 41 7.57 -12.07 3.22
CA SER A 41 7.52 -12.28 1.77
C SER A 41 7.77 -11.01 0.97
N ILE A 42 8.16 -9.89 1.59
CA ILE A 42 8.42 -8.64 0.84
C ILE A 42 9.76 -8.73 0.08
N THR A 43 10.73 -9.44 0.64
CA THR A 43 12.08 -9.58 0.08
C THR A 43 12.01 -10.42 -1.20
N GLY A 44 12.25 -9.78 -2.34
CA GLY A 44 12.16 -10.41 -3.66
C GLY A 44 10.80 -10.28 -4.34
N ARG A 45 9.81 -9.65 -3.72
CA ARG A 45 8.56 -9.28 -4.42
C ARG A 45 8.76 -8.01 -5.23
N VAL A 46 8.30 -8.06 -6.48
CA VAL A 46 8.24 -6.90 -7.36
C VAL A 46 6.85 -6.28 -7.25
N ALA A 47 6.79 -5.06 -6.71
CA ALA A 47 5.59 -4.22 -6.70
C ALA A 47 5.95 -2.80 -7.12
N ASP A 48 5.00 -2.11 -7.76
CA ASP A 48 5.14 -0.68 -8.04
C ASP A 48 5.05 0.13 -6.73
N LEU A 49 4.18 -0.31 -5.82
CA LEU A 49 3.86 0.39 -4.59
C LEU A 49 3.65 -0.59 -3.43
N PHE A 50 4.32 -0.34 -2.31
CA PHE A 50 4.03 -1.00 -1.06
C PHE A 50 3.23 -0.07 -0.14
N VAL A 51 2.28 -0.63 0.61
CA VAL A 51 1.51 0.11 1.61
C VAL A 51 1.65 -0.61 2.95
N THR A 52 2.19 0.09 3.94
CA THR A 52 2.49 -0.49 5.26
C THR A 52 2.38 0.55 6.36
N SER A 53 2.50 0.14 7.62
CA SER A 53 2.48 1.09 8.74
C SER A 53 3.83 1.80 8.90
N THR A 54 3.82 3.03 9.41
CA THR A 54 5.04 3.79 9.71
C THR A 54 6.00 3.06 10.64
N GLU A 55 5.49 2.17 11.48
CA GLU A 55 6.31 1.32 12.38
C GLU A 55 7.23 0.36 11.61
N MET A 56 6.83 -0.02 10.38
CA MET A 56 7.59 -0.96 9.56
C MET A 56 8.58 -0.27 8.63
N GLN A 57 8.70 1.06 8.69
CA GLN A 57 9.56 1.84 7.80
C GLN A 57 10.99 1.31 7.72
N ASN A 58 11.55 0.89 8.85
CA ASN A 58 12.90 0.31 8.91
C ASN A 58 13.05 -0.99 8.09
N GLN A 59 11.99 -1.78 7.93
CA GLN A 59 12.01 -3.01 7.14
C GLN A 59 11.95 -2.72 5.63
N PHE A 60 11.45 -1.55 5.26
CA PHE A 60 11.32 -1.08 3.88
C PHE A 60 12.47 -0.17 3.44
N SER A 61 13.37 0.23 4.35
CA SER A 61 14.52 1.12 4.07
C SER A 61 15.52 0.60 3.02
N GLY A 62 15.40 -0.65 2.57
CA GLY A 62 16.25 -1.25 1.53
C GLY A 62 15.50 -1.67 0.26
N ILE A 63 14.23 -1.29 0.11
CA ILE A 63 13.42 -1.62 -1.07
C ILE A 63 13.46 -0.42 -2.03
N GLU A 64 13.77 -0.68 -3.31
CA GLU A 64 13.85 0.36 -4.34
C GLU A 64 12.48 0.79 -4.89
N SER A 65 11.41 0.08 -4.54
CA SER A 65 10.02 0.41 -4.89
C SER A 65 9.46 1.55 -4.04
N ASP A 66 8.43 2.22 -4.55
CA ASP A 66 7.71 3.24 -3.78
C ASP A 66 6.98 2.61 -2.58
N VAL A 67 7.00 3.31 -1.44
CA VAL A 67 6.35 2.84 -0.21
C VAL A 67 5.54 3.96 0.43
N ILE A 68 4.26 3.68 0.70
CA ILE A 68 3.37 4.52 1.50
C ILE A 68 3.38 3.99 2.93
N PHE A 69 3.76 4.88 3.84
CA PHE A 69 3.67 4.64 5.27
C PHE A 69 2.43 5.30 5.85
N LEU A 70 1.55 4.49 6.43
CA LEU A 70 0.33 4.90 7.10
C LEU A 70 0.56 4.92 8.60
N LYS A 71 0.09 5.97 9.28
CA LYS A 71 0.10 6.01 10.75
C LYS A 71 -0.99 5.10 11.31
N ASN A 72 -2.16 5.09 10.66
CA ASN A 72 -3.27 4.24 11.05
C ASN A 72 -3.81 3.44 9.86
N MET A 73 -3.55 2.13 9.85
CA MET A 73 -4.01 1.20 8.82
C MET A 73 -5.54 1.01 8.80
N THR A 74 -6.27 1.50 9.80
CA THR A 74 -7.74 1.45 9.85
C THR A 74 -8.39 2.76 9.41
N ASP A 75 -7.59 3.83 9.25
CA ASP A 75 -8.10 5.13 8.84
C ASP A 75 -8.23 5.18 7.31
N LYS A 76 -9.47 5.00 6.85
CA LYS A 76 -9.80 5.03 5.42
C LYS A 76 -9.50 6.38 4.78
N GLN A 77 -9.60 7.49 5.53
CA GLN A 77 -9.31 8.82 4.99
C GLN A 77 -7.81 8.96 4.76
N GLU A 78 -6.98 8.56 5.74
CA GLU A 78 -5.52 8.59 5.59
C GLU A 78 -5.07 7.73 4.40
N ILE A 79 -5.60 6.51 4.28
CA ILE A 79 -5.30 5.60 3.16
C ILE A 79 -5.63 6.28 1.83
N ARG A 80 -6.82 6.87 1.72
CA ARG A 80 -7.29 7.54 0.51
C ARG A 80 -6.40 8.72 0.15
N GLU A 81 -6.16 9.64 1.09
CA GLU A 81 -5.35 10.83 0.81
C GLU A 81 -3.94 10.48 0.34
N LYS A 82 -3.29 9.54 1.04
CA LYS A 82 -1.93 9.09 0.68
C LYS A 82 -1.90 8.40 -0.68
N LEU A 83 -2.84 7.49 -0.93
CA LEU A 83 -2.93 6.78 -2.20
C LEU A 83 -3.20 7.76 -3.36
N LEU A 84 -4.19 8.64 -3.23
CA LEU A 84 -4.52 9.62 -4.26
C LEU A 84 -3.38 10.60 -4.52
N THR A 85 -2.68 11.02 -3.46
CA THR A 85 -1.49 11.88 -3.60
C THR A 85 -0.41 11.16 -4.41
N TYR A 86 -0.13 9.90 -4.09
CA TYR A 86 0.83 9.08 -4.83
C TYR A 86 0.43 8.89 -6.30
N LEU A 87 -0.83 8.50 -6.56
CA LEU A 87 -1.36 8.30 -7.90
C LEU A 87 -1.28 9.59 -8.74
N ASN A 88 -1.62 10.75 -8.16
CA ASN A 88 -1.50 12.05 -8.83
C ASN A 88 -0.05 12.40 -9.18
N HIS A 89 0.91 12.05 -8.31
CA HIS A 89 2.33 12.24 -8.59
C HIS A 89 2.83 11.34 -9.73
N LYS A 90 2.40 10.08 -9.79
CA LYS A 90 2.75 9.16 -10.88
C LYS A 90 2.09 9.56 -12.21
N ALA A 91 0.85 10.03 -12.20
CA ALA A 91 0.12 10.40 -13.42
C ALA A 91 0.70 11.61 -14.16
N LYS A 92 1.52 12.44 -13.49
CA LYS A 92 2.17 13.62 -14.08
C LYS A 92 3.57 13.35 -14.66
N ARG A 93 4.06 12.12 -14.56
CA ARG A 93 5.41 11.73 -14.98
C ARG A 93 5.34 10.83 -16.20
#